data_AF-A0A920SP89-F1
#
_entry.id   AF-A0A920SP89-F1
#
_cell.length_a   1.000
_cell.length_b   1.000
_cell.length_c   1.000
_cell.angle_alpha   90.00
_cell.angle_beta   90.00
_cell.angle_gamma   90.00
#
_symmetry.space_group_name_H-M   'P 1'
#
loop_
_entity.id
_entity.type
_entity.pdbx_description
1 polymer ?
#
loop_
_entity_poly.entity_id
_entity_poly.type
_entity_poly.pdbx_seq_one_letter_code
_entity_poly.pdbx_strand_id
1 'polypeptide(L)'
;MIDLEGLDALRGIDETSDGIEIGALTTLTEVERSPLIRERFSLLTEAASQVASPQIRNAGTLGGNLCQDTRCWYYRYGVSCYRAGGNTCYAGATEALNREHAIFGANRCVAVSPSDTATALVALDADMVVRNSSGERVIKADNFFMEPAVDIMRMTVLNPEDLLIKVRIPNTWSGADFYLRKRATVEAGTFRS
;
A
#
# COMPACT_ATOMS: atom_id res chain seq x y z
N MET A 1 -18.51 -5.84 10.63
CA MET A 1 -17.08 -6.17 10.52
C MET A 1 -17.00 -7.66 10.25
N ILE A 2 -16.19 -8.08 9.28
CA ILE A 2 -15.92 -9.49 8.97
C ILE A 2 -14.45 -9.73 9.28
N ASP A 3 -14.17 -10.68 10.16
CA ASP A 3 -12.80 -11.07 10.49
C ASP A 3 -12.27 -12.07 9.47
N LEU A 4 -11.02 -11.88 9.05
CA LEU A 4 -10.32 -12.70 8.08
C LEU A 4 -9.19 -13.51 8.72
N GLU A 5 -8.84 -13.27 9.99
CA GLU A 5 -7.62 -13.77 10.63
C GLU A 5 -7.51 -15.31 10.59
N GLY A 6 -8.64 -16.02 10.66
CA GLY A 6 -8.70 -17.48 10.61
C GLY A 6 -8.57 -18.12 9.22
N LEU A 7 -8.34 -17.33 8.15
CA LEU A 7 -8.19 -17.85 6.80
C LEU A 7 -6.72 -18.17 6.48
N ASP A 8 -6.24 -19.32 6.95
CA ASP A 8 -4.84 -19.75 6.78
C ASP A 8 -4.40 -19.83 5.31
N ALA A 9 -5.33 -20.12 4.39
CA ALA A 9 -5.07 -20.14 2.95
C ALA A 9 -4.67 -18.78 2.36
N LEU A 10 -4.82 -17.69 3.11
CA LEU A 10 -4.41 -16.33 2.72
C LEU A 10 -3.10 -15.90 3.37
N ARG A 11 -2.38 -16.82 4.03
CA ARG A 11 -1.07 -16.57 4.66
C ARG A 11 0.03 -17.30 3.89
N GLY A 12 1.26 -16.88 4.13
CA GLY A 12 2.44 -17.53 3.59
C GLY A 12 3.03 -16.84 2.37
N ILE A 13 4.17 -17.39 1.96
CA ILE A 13 4.97 -16.97 0.82
C ILE A 13 5.39 -18.26 0.12
N ASP A 14 4.92 -18.45 -1.11
CA ASP A 14 5.15 -19.65 -1.89
C ASP A 14 5.91 -19.32 -3.17
N GLU A 15 6.86 -20.17 -3.54
CA GLU A 15 7.50 -20.11 -4.85
C GLU A 15 6.58 -20.72 -5.91
N THR A 16 6.62 -20.12 -7.09
CA THR A 16 5.90 -20.60 -8.28
C THR A 16 6.89 -20.74 -9.44
N SER A 17 6.47 -21.38 -10.54
CA SER A 17 7.28 -21.45 -11.77
C SER A 17 7.71 -20.08 -12.28
N ASP A 18 6.85 -19.07 -12.09
CA ASP A 18 6.96 -17.78 -12.75
C ASP A 18 7.28 -16.63 -11.80
N GLY A 19 7.46 -16.91 -10.50
CA GLY A 19 7.51 -15.86 -9.48
C GLY A 19 7.39 -16.37 -8.06
N ILE A 20 6.88 -15.49 -7.21
CA ILE A 20 6.38 -15.85 -5.88
C ILE A 20 4.93 -15.40 -5.72
N GLU A 21 4.20 -16.10 -4.86
CA GLU A 21 2.89 -15.69 -4.35
C GLU A 21 2.99 -15.36 -2.87
N ILE A 22 2.38 -14.25 -2.45
CA ILE A 22 2.31 -13.82 -1.06
C ILE A 22 0.85 -13.67 -0.67
N GLY A 23 0.41 -14.44 0.33
CA GLY A 23 -0.94 -14.33 0.88
C GLY A 23 -1.22 -12.94 1.45
N ALA A 24 -2.43 -12.41 1.25
CA ALA A 24 -2.80 -11.07 1.72
C ALA A 24 -2.79 -10.91 3.24
N LEU A 25 -2.91 -12.01 4.00
CA LEU A 25 -2.82 -12.04 5.46
C LEU A 25 -1.41 -12.30 6.00
N THR A 26 -0.40 -12.46 5.13
CA THR A 26 1.00 -12.49 5.53
C THR A 26 1.37 -11.16 6.17
N THR A 27 1.92 -11.21 7.38
CA THR A 27 2.30 -10.02 8.14
C THR A 27 3.48 -9.31 7.48
N LEU A 28 3.58 -8.00 7.70
CA LEU A 28 4.71 -7.22 7.19
C LEU A 28 6.03 -7.70 7.80
N THR A 29 6.02 -8.19 9.04
CA THR A 29 7.18 -8.80 9.68
C THR A 29 7.60 -10.10 8.97
N GLU A 30 6.66 -10.95 8.56
CA GLU A 30 6.97 -12.17 7.79
C GLU A 30 7.55 -11.82 6.42
N VAL A 31 6.99 -10.81 5.74
CA VAL A 31 7.52 -10.30 4.47
C VAL A 31 8.94 -9.73 4.63
N GLU A 32 9.17 -8.90 5.65
CA GLU A 32 10.48 -8.31 5.99
C GLU A 32 11.53 -9.40 6.33
N ARG A 33 11.11 -10.45 7.03
CA ARG A 33 12.04 -11.47 7.54
C ARG A 33 12.31 -12.61 6.58
N SER A 34 11.45 -12.81 5.57
CA SER A 34 11.57 -13.89 4.58
C SER A 34 12.93 -13.90 3.88
N PRO A 35 13.71 -14.99 4.00
CA PRO A 35 14.96 -15.15 3.25
C PRO A 35 14.74 -15.10 1.74
N LEU A 36 13.65 -15.72 1.26
CA LEU A 36 13.28 -15.78 -0.15
C LEU A 36 13.05 -14.37 -0.73
N ILE A 37 12.27 -13.54 -0.02
CA ILE A 37 12.01 -12.16 -0.47
C ILE A 37 13.29 -11.32 -0.37
N ARG A 38 14.08 -11.50 0.69
CA ARG A 38 15.34 -10.75 0.86
C ARG A 38 16.34 -11.02 -0.26
N GLU A 39 16.47 -12.28 -0.68
CA GLU A 39 17.40 -12.70 -1.72
C GLU A 39 16.92 -12.30 -3.12
N ARG A 40 15.62 -12.45 -3.40
CA ARG A 40 15.09 -12.31 -4.76
C ARG A 40 14.41 -10.98 -5.03
N PHE A 41 13.83 -10.35 -4.02
CA PHE A 41 13.00 -9.14 -4.14
C PHE A 41 13.28 -8.17 -2.99
N SER A 42 14.57 -7.85 -2.77
CA SER A 42 15.06 -7.04 -1.64
C SER A 42 14.36 -5.69 -1.49
N LEU A 43 13.87 -5.10 -2.59
CA LEU A 43 13.04 -3.89 -2.59
C LEU A 43 11.80 -4.02 -1.70
N LEU A 44 11.11 -5.16 -1.75
CA LEU A 44 9.93 -5.40 -0.93
C LEU A 44 10.30 -5.58 0.54
N THR A 45 11.43 -6.25 0.82
CA THR A 45 11.97 -6.34 2.19
C THR A 45 12.28 -4.96 2.75
N GLU A 46 12.96 -4.10 1.99
CA GLU A 46 13.29 -2.74 2.41
C GLU A 46 12.02 -1.92 2.63
N ALA A 47 11.08 -1.94 1.69
CA ALA A 47 9.79 -1.24 1.82
C ALA A 47 9.00 -1.69 3.05
N ALA A 48 8.90 -3.01 3.29
CA ALA A 48 8.21 -3.56 4.45
C ALA A 48 8.86 -3.09 5.76
N SER A 49 10.19 -3.06 5.84
CA SER A 49 10.92 -2.63 7.04
C SER A 49 10.68 -1.16 7.42
N GLN A 50 10.32 -0.31 6.45
CA GLN A 50 10.05 1.12 6.62
C GLN A 50 8.59 1.42 7.02
N VAL A 51 7.72 0.40 7.05
CA VAL A 51 6.34 0.58 7.46
C VAL A 51 6.27 0.72 8.97
N ALA A 52 5.92 1.92 9.43
CA ALA A 52 5.55 2.21 10.82
C ALA A 52 6.54 1.63 11.86
N SER A 53 6.04 1.14 12.99
CA SER A 53 6.85 0.49 14.03
C SER A 53 6.84 -1.04 13.92
N PRO A 54 7.82 -1.75 14.51
CA PRO A 54 7.82 -3.21 14.54
C PRO A 54 6.54 -3.83 15.13
N GLN A 55 5.93 -3.20 16.14
CA GLN A 55 4.68 -3.66 16.74
C GLN A 55 3.52 -3.60 15.73
N ILE A 56 3.46 -2.53 14.93
CA ILE A 56 2.47 -2.41 13.86
C ILE A 56 2.73 -3.45 12.78
N ARG A 57 3.99 -3.71 12.41
CA ARG A 57 4.32 -4.71 11.39
C ARG A 57 4.05 -6.15 11.80
N ASN A 58 4.16 -6.46 13.09
CA ASN A 58 3.85 -7.79 13.63
C ASN A 58 2.38 -8.15 13.49
N ALA A 59 1.47 -7.15 13.51
CA ALA A 59 0.03 -7.37 13.37
C ALA A 59 -0.51 -6.98 11.98
N GLY A 60 0.11 -6.00 11.33
CA GLY A 60 -0.29 -5.49 10.03
C GLY A 60 0.02 -6.48 8.92
N THR A 61 -0.96 -6.77 8.08
CA THR A 61 -0.82 -7.67 6.93
C THR A 61 -0.44 -6.91 5.67
N LEU A 62 0.12 -7.62 4.68
CA LEU A 62 0.43 -7.06 3.37
C LEU A 62 -0.82 -6.48 2.71
N GLY A 63 -1.92 -7.24 2.68
CA GLY A 63 -3.19 -6.79 2.12
C GLY A 63 -3.78 -5.58 2.86
N GLY A 64 -3.69 -5.57 4.19
CA GLY A 64 -4.11 -4.42 5.00
C GLY A 64 -3.27 -3.16 4.74
N ASN A 65 -1.96 -3.32 4.51
CA ASN A 65 -1.09 -2.21 4.14
C ASN A 65 -1.44 -1.65 2.75
N LEU A 66 -1.72 -2.51 1.78
CA LEU A 66 -2.06 -2.10 0.41
C LEU A 66 -3.43 -1.44 0.30
N CYS A 67 -4.39 -1.88 1.13
CA CYS A 67 -5.75 -1.35 1.15
C CYS A 67 -5.97 -0.23 2.18
N GLN A 68 -4.91 0.31 2.80
CA GLN A 68 -5.06 1.37 3.80
C GLN A 68 -5.52 2.68 3.17
N ASP A 69 -6.33 3.44 3.90
CA ASP A 69 -6.79 4.75 3.44
C ASP A 69 -5.71 5.84 3.62
N THR A 70 -5.92 6.98 2.99
CA THR A 70 -5.00 8.12 3.02
C THR A 70 -4.78 8.71 4.42
N ARG A 71 -3.67 9.41 4.60
CA ARG A 71 -3.32 10.13 5.83
C ARG A 71 -3.57 11.64 5.78
N CYS A 72 -4.24 12.15 4.74
CA CYS A 72 -4.66 13.55 4.63
C CYS A 72 -5.35 14.03 5.94
N TRP A 73 -4.78 15.05 6.59
CA TRP A 73 -5.30 15.56 7.87
C TRP A 73 -6.70 16.11 7.74
N TYR A 74 -7.05 16.76 6.62
CA TYR A 74 -8.38 17.32 6.42
C TYR A 74 -9.43 16.20 6.37
N TYR A 75 -9.19 15.18 5.55
CA TYR A 75 -10.07 14.02 5.45
C TYR A 75 -10.25 13.32 6.81
N ARG A 76 -9.15 13.08 7.53
CA ARG A 76 -9.17 12.40 8.83
C ARG A 76 -9.79 13.24 9.96
N TYR A 77 -9.75 14.57 9.83
CA TYR A 77 -10.43 15.48 10.76
C TYR A 77 -11.94 15.51 10.54
N GLY A 78 -12.44 14.92 9.45
CA GLY A 78 -13.86 14.84 9.15
C GLY A 78 -14.43 16.11 8.53
N VAL A 79 -13.59 16.99 7.95
CA VAL A 79 -14.14 18.10 7.15
C VAL A 79 -14.76 17.56 5.86
N SER A 80 -15.74 18.29 5.32
CA SER A 80 -16.43 17.92 4.07
C SER A 80 -15.53 18.18 2.85
N CYS A 81 -14.48 17.37 2.70
CA CYS A 81 -13.61 17.40 1.53
C CYS A 81 -14.15 16.51 0.40
N TYR A 82 -13.61 16.63 -0.82
CA TYR A 82 -14.04 15.80 -1.95
C TYR A 82 -14.07 14.30 -1.62
N ARG A 83 -13.06 13.79 -0.91
CA ARG A 83 -12.96 12.38 -0.53
C ARG A 83 -13.96 11.95 0.57
N ALA A 84 -14.52 12.92 1.29
CA ALA A 84 -15.59 12.70 2.27
C ALA A 84 -16.98 13.02 1.66
N GLY A 85 -17.11 13.13 0.34
CA GLY A 85 -18.36 13.44 -0.35
C GLY A 85 -18.69 14.93 -0.40
N GLY A 86 -17.77 15.78 0.05
CA GLY A 86 -17.86 17.22 -0.08
C GLY A 86 -17.47 17.70 -1.48
N ASN A 87 -17.32 19.02 -1.62
CA ASN A 87 -17.07 19.68 -2.91
C ASN A 87 -15.77 20.47 -2.97
N THR A 88 -14.89 20.32 -1.96
CA THR A 88 -13.68 21.14 -1.82
C THR A 88 -12.49 20.29 -1.41
N CYS A 89 -11.29 20.60 -1.92
CA CYS A 89 -10.04 20.06 -1.37
C CYS A 89 -9.34 21.14 -0.55
N TYR A 90 -9.38 20.98 0.77
CA TYR A 90 -8.72 21.90 1.68
C TYR A 90 -7.18 21.83 1.59
N ALA A 91 -6.61 20.71 1.13
CA ALA A 91 -5.18 20.58 0.86
C ALA A 91 -4.75 21.17 -0.50
N GLY A 92 -5.69 21.45 -1.40
CA GLY A 92 -5.39 21.99 -2.72
C GLY A 92 -5.21 23.51 -2.74
N ALA A 93 -5.52 24.20 -1.64
CA ALA A 93 -5.36 25.65 -1.56
C ALA A 93 -3.88 26.05 -1.40
N THR A 94 -3.50 27.22 -1.92
CA THR A 94 -2.11 27.69 -1.96
C THR A 94 -1.46 27.80 -0.58
N GLU A 95 -2.22 28.24 0.43
CA GLU A 95 -1.77 28.38 1.82
C GLU A 95 -2.16 27.19 2.70
N ALA A 96 -2.66 26.11 2.09
CA ALA A 96 -3.00 24.91 2.83
C ALA A 96 -1.76 24.26 3.41
N LEU A 97 -1.95 23.58 4.53
CA LEU A 97 -1.01 22.53 4.91
C LEU A 97 -1.16 21.46 3.82
N ASN A 98 -0.12 21.30 2.99
CA ASN A 98 -0.09 20.31 1.91
C ASN A 98 1.29 19.65 1.70
N ARG A 99 2.22 19.82 2.63
CA ARG A 99 3.59 19.27 2.55
C ARG A 99 3.65 17.77 2.23
N GLU A 100 2.75 16.99 2.81
CA GLU A 100 2.68 15.52 2.66
C GLU A 100 1.67 15.06 1.59
N HIS A 101 1.28 15.95 0.67
CA HIS A 101 0.30 15.68 -0.38
C HIS A 101 0.97 15.49 -1.75
N ALA A 102 0.17 15.02 -2.71
CA ALA A 102 0.64 14.62 -4.02
C ALA A 102 1.16 15.81 -4.83
N ILE A 103 2.34 15.64 -5.42
CA ILE A 103 2.88 16.55 -6.45
C ILE A 103 2.49 16.05 -7.86
N PHE A 104 2.48 14.73 -8.05
CA PHE A 104 2.14 14.06 -9.31
C PHE A 104 0.86 13.24 -9.18
N GLY A 105 0.16 13.02 -10.30
CA GLY A 105 -1.08 12.24 -10.33
C GLY A 105 -2.24 12.86 -9.52
N ALA A 106 -2.08 14.11 -9.09
CA ALA A 106 -3.08 14.82 -8.33
C ALA A 106 -4.21 15.33 -9.24
N ASN A 107 -5.43 15.36 -8.71
CA ASN A 107 -6.57 15.99 -9.38
C ASN A 107 -7.29 16.90 -8.38
N ARG A 108 -8.63 17.00 -8.44
CA ARG A 108 -9.44 17.71 -7.45
C ARG A 108 -9.12 17.29 -6.01
N CYS A 109 -8.62 16.07 -5.79
CA CYS A 109 -8.00 15.66 -4.53
C CYS A 109 -6.49 15.46 -4.73
N VAL A 110 -5.72 15.96 -3.76
CA VAL A 110 -4.26 15.83 -3.71
C VAL A 110 -3.79 14.83 -2.64
N ALA A 111 -4.69 13.97 -2.13
CA ALA A 111 -4.35 12.95 -1.15
C ALA A 111 -3.46 11.83 -1.74
N VAL A 112 -2.56 11.28 -0.93
CA VAL A 112 -1.62 10.24 -1.34
C VAL A 112 -1.94 8.89 -0.70
N SER A 113 -1.54 7.80 -1.36
CA SER A 113 -1.39 6.50 -0.72
C SER A 113 -0.19 6.54 0.23
N PRO A 114 -0.35 6.13 1.50
CA PRO A 114 0.75 6.10 2.46
C PRO A 114 1.50 4.75 2.50
N SER A 115 1.16 3.81 1.61
CA SER A 115 1.73 2.45 1.62
C SER A 115 3.12 2.43 1.00
N ASP A 116 4.14 2.11 1.81
CA ASP A 116 5.50 1.90 1.32
C ASP A 116 5.60 0.64 0.42
N THR A 117 4.89 -0.45 0.77
CA THR A 117 4.92 -1.70 -0.01
C THR A 117 4.17 -1.59 -1.34
N ALA A 118 3.16 -0.72 -1.45
CA ALA A 118 2.48 -0.44 -2.72
C ALA A 118 3.47 0.02 -3.79
N THR A 119 4.34 0.96 -3.45
CA THR A 119 5.35 1.50 -4.38
C THR A 119 6.32 0.41 -4.83
N ALA A 120 6.79 -0.44 -3.90
CA ALA A 120 7.64 -1.57 -4.23
C ALA A 120 6.96 -2.57 -5.16
N LEU A 121 5.71 -2.91 -4.90
CA LEU A 121 4.97 -3.89 -5.72
C LEU A 121 4.64 -3.37 -7.13
N VAL A 122 4.36 -2.07 -7.28
CA VAL A 122 4.24 -1.45 -8.60
C VAL A 122 5.56 -1.53 -9.36
N ALA A 123 6.69 -1.22 -8.71
CA ALA A 123 8.01 -1.28 -9.33
C ALA A 123 8.41 -2.72 -9.73
N LEU A 124 7.97 -3.72 -8.95
CA LEU A 124 8.21 -5.14 -9.21
C LEU A 124 7.23 -5.76 -10.21
N ASP A 125 6.40 -4.96 -10.90
CA ASP A 125 5.37 -5.42 -11.85
C ASP A 125 4.45 -6.51 -11.26
N ALA A 126 4.09 -6.34 -9.99
CA ALA A 126 3.29 -7.32 -9.27
C ALA A 126 1.84 -7.39 -9.80
N ASP A 127 1.22 -8.54 -9.57
CA ASP A 127 -0.19 -8.82 -9.88
C ASP A 127 -0.98 -8.97 -8.57
N MET A 128 -2.08 -8.24 -8.46
CA MET A 128 -3.00 -8.23 -7.34
C MET A 128 -4.14 -9.21 -7.63
N VAL A 129 -4.23 -10.29 -6.86
CA VAL A 129 -5.25 -11.31 -7.06
C VAL A 129 -6.43 -11.04 -6.14
N VAL A 130 -7.58 -10.74 -6.75
CA VAL A 130 -8.80 -10.34 -6.07
C VAL A 130 -9.86 -11.41 -6.27
N ARG A 131 -10.59 -11.75 -5.22
CA ARG A 131 -11.70 -12.70 -5.26
C ARG A 131 -12.97 -12.09 -4.70
N ASN A 132 -14.09 -12.40 -5.33
CA ASN A 132 -15.43 -12.14 -4.82
C ASN A 132 -16.34 -13.35 -5.07
N SER A 133 -17.63 -13.18 -4.83
CA SER A 133 -18.67 -14.20 -5.05
C SER A 133 -18.78 -14.69 -6.50
N SER A 134 -18.35 -13.88 -7.47
CA SER A 134 -18.38 -14.19 -8.90
C SER A 134 -17.12 -14.89 -9.42
N GLY A 135 -16.03 -14.89 -8.64
CA GLY A 135 -14.79 -15.58 -9.00
C GLY A 135 -13.52 -14.81 -8.63
N GLU A 136 -12.41 -15.22 -9.25
CA GLU A 136 -11.09 -14.62 -9.10
C GLU A 136 -10.74 -13.79 -10.34
N ARG A 137 -10.08 -12.65 -10.13
CA ARG A 137 -9.51 -11.83 -11.18
C ARG A 137 -8.14 -11.30 -10.76
N VAL A 138 -7.30 -11.05 -11.75
CA VAL A 138 -5.95 -10.53 -11.57
C VAL A 138 -5.91 -9.10 -12.09
N ILE A 139 -5.31 -8.20 -11.30
CA ILE A 139 -5.19 -6.78 -11.59
C ILE A 139 -3.73 -6.40 -11.46
N LYS A 140 -3.14 -5.78 -12.47
CA LYS A 140 -1.76 -5.28 -12.38
C LYS A 140 -1.63 -4.25 -11.25
N ALA A 141 -0.51 -4.25 -10.53
CA ALA A 141 -0.30 -3.40 -9.36
C ALA A 141 -0.45 -1.90 -9.68
N ASP A 142 0.01 -1.47 -10.86
CA ASP A 142 -0.13 -0.09 -11.35
C ASP A 142 -1.61 0.33 -11.55
N ASN A 143 -2.48 -0.63 -11.87
CA ASN A 143 -3.91 -0.43 -12.09
C ASN A 143 -4.77 -0.74 -10.84
N PHE A 144 -4.15 -1.16 -9.73
CA PHE A 144 -4.88 -1.50 -8.51
C PHE A 144 -5.25 -0.27 -7.67
N PHE A 145 -4.36 0.72 -7.65
CA PHE A 145 -4.54 1.95 -6.89
C PHE A 145 -5.38 2.95 -7.70
N MET A 146 -6.44 3.47 -7.07
CA MET A 146 -7.40 4.35 -7.74
C MET A 146 -6.82 5.74 -7.94
N GLU A 147 -6.81 6.21 -9.18
CA GLU A 147 -6.48 7.60 -9.47
C GLU A 147 -7.65 8.53 -9.07
N PRO A 148 -7.37 9.70 -8.46
CA PRO A 148 -8.41 10.63 -8.04
C PRO A 148 -9.20 11.24 -9.21
N ALA A 149 -8.69 11.12 -10.45
CA ALA A 149 -9.40 11.53 -11.65
C ALA A 149 -10.50 10.53 -12.08
N VAL A 150 -10.38 9.26 -11.65
CA VAL A 150 -11.35 8.19 -11.96
C VAL A 150 -12.40 8.12 -10.86
N ASP A 151 -11.97 7.92 -9.61
CA ASP A 151 -12.84 7.95 -8.44
C ASP A 151 -12.10 8.54 -7.23
N ILE A 152 -12.46 9.77 -6.89
CA ILE A 152 -11.85 10.58 -5.84
C ILE A 152 -12.11 10.04 -4.41
N MET A 153 -13.14 9.21 -4.25
CA MET A 153 -13.61 8.71 -2.96
C MET A 153 -12.87 7.44 -2.53
N ARG A 154 -12.22 6.74 -3.46
CA ARG A 154 -11.64 5.41 -3.22
C ARG A 154 -10.10 5.44 -3.29
N MET A 155 -9.42 4.50 -2.62
CA MET A 155 -7.97 4.30 -2.76
C MET A 155 -7.63 3.17 -3.75
N THR A 156 -8.56 2.25 -3.99
CA THR A 156 -8.34 1.04 -4.78
C THR A 156 -9.55 0.74 -5.65
N VAL A 157 -9.33 -0.10 -6.66
CA VAL A 157 -10.38 -0.61 -7.57
C VAL A 157 -11.30 -1.68 -6.96
N LEU A 158 -11.10 -2.05 -5.69
CA LEU A 158 -11.88 -3.08 -4.98
C LEU A 158 -13.32 -2.64 -4.72
N ASN A 159 -14.29 -3.27 -5.37
CA ASN A 159 -15.72 -3.05 -5.16
C ASN A 159 -16.19 -3.62 -3.82
N PRO A 160 -17.40 -3.28 -3.37
CA PRO A 160 -18.04 -4.02 -2.29
C PRO A 160 -18.00 -5.52 -2.59
N GLU A 161 -17.68 -6.34 -1.59
CA GLU A 161 -17.44 -7.80 -1.66
C GLU A 161 -16.12 -8.27 -2.26
N ASP A 162 -15.30 -7.39 -2.84
CA ASP A 162 -13.98 -7.79 -3.31
C ASP A 162 -12.99 -7.97 -2.16
N LEU A 163 -12.24 -9.06 -2.21
CA LEU A 163 -11.16 -9.35 -1.28
C LEU A 163 -9.84 -9.52 -2.04
N LEU A 164 -8.84 -8.71 -1.71
CA LEU A 164 -7.46 -8.99 -2.10
C LEU A 164 -6.98 -10.23 -1.34
N ILE A 165 -6.73 -11.33 -2.05
CA ILE A 165 -6.39 -12.62 -1.45
C ILE A 165 -4.89 -12.93 -1.49
N LYS A 166 -4.18 -12.46 -2.52
CA LYS A 166 -2.73 -12.64 -2.65
C LYS A 166 -2.11 -11.63 -3.61
N VAL A 167 -0.80 -11.50 -3.56
CA VAL A 167 0.03 -10.73 -4.48
C VAL A 167 1.00 -11.69 -5.17
N ARG A 168 1.13 -11.58 -6.49
CA ARG A 168 2.08 -12.33 -7.33
C ARG A 168 3.20 -11.40 -7.76
N ILE A 169 4.45 -11.84 -7.66
CA ILE A 169 5.60 -11.07 -8.13
C ILE A 169 6.36 -11.90 -9.17
N PRO A 170 6.51 -11.42 -10.42
CA PRO A 170 7.15 -12.18 -11.49
C PRO A 170 8.68 -12.30 -11.28
N ASN A 171 9.25 -13.37 -11.82
CA ASN A 171 10.69 -13.64 -11.78
C ASN A 171 11.55 -12.62 -12.52
N THR A 172 10.96 -11.78 -13.37
CA THR A 172 11.66 -10.76 -14.18
C THR A 172 12.58 -9.87 -13.35
N TRP A 173 12.20 -9.58 -12.11
CA TRP A 173 12.94 -8.71 -11.19
C TRP A 173 13.73 -9.48 -10.12
N SER A 174 13.81 -10.80 -10.24
CA SER A 174 14.49 -11.67 -9.27
C SER A 174 15.99 -11.36 -9.26
N GLY A 175 16.50 -10.93 -8.11
CA GLY A 175 17.92 -10.58 -7.92
C GLY A 175 18.32 -9.23 -8.52
N ALA A 176 17.35 -8.39 -8.91
CA ALA A 176 17.66 -7.03 -9.34
C ALA A 176 18.04 -6.13 -8.15
N ASP A 177 18.99 -5.24 -8.38
CA ASP A 177 19.43 -4.25 -7.40
C ASP A 177 18.47 -3.05 -7.39
N PHE A 178 17.93 -2.73 -6.22
CA PHE A 178 17.08 -1.56 -6.00
C PHE A 178 17.60 -0.72 -4.85
N TYR A 179 17.23 0.56 -4.83
CA TYR A 179 17.53 1.48 -3.74
C TYR A 179 16.26 2.24 -3.35
N LEU A 180 15.77 2.04 -2.12
CA LEU A 180 14.61 2.76 -1.59
C LEU A 180 15.00 3.61 -0.39
N ARG A 181 14.90 4.94 -0.52
CA ARG A 181 15.10 5.87 0.60
C ARG A 181 13.83 6.60 0.95
N LYS A 182 13.22 6.24 2.08
CA LYS A 182 12.20 7.07 2.72
C LYS A 182 12.87 8.29 3.36
N ARG A 183 12.51 9.49 2.93
CA ARG A 183 12.98 10.72 3.58
C ARG A 183 12.17 10.91 4.86
N ALA A 184 12.76 10.60 6.01
CA ALA A 184 12.22 11.06 7.28
C ALA A 184 12.22 12.59 7.32
N THR A 185 11.19 13.18 7.94
CA THR A 185 11.24 14.59 8.31
C THR A 185 12.45 14.78 9.22
N VAL A 186 13.34 15.72 8.89
CA VAL A 186 14.41 16.16 9.79
C VAL A 186 13.76 16.45 11.13
N GLU A 187 14.20 15.76 12.19
CA GLU A 187 13.68 15.96 13.54
C GLU A 187 13.67 17.45 13.86
N ALA A 188 12.57 17.92 14.44
CA ALA A 188 12.57 19.18 15.17
C ALA A 188 13.75 19.14 16.15
N GLY A 189 14.57 20.19 16.11
CA GLY A 189 15.88 20.22 16.74
C GLY A 189 15.93 19.62 18.13
N THR A 190 17.01 18.88 18.36
CA THR A 190 17.53 18.59 19.68
C THR A 190 17.72 19.93 20.42
N PHE A 191 16.73 20.37 21.17
CA PHE A 191 16.94 21.30 22.27
C PHE A 191 17.71 20.52 23.34
N ARG A 192 19.03 20.60 23.26
CA ARG A 192 19.89 20.31 24.41
C ARG A 192 19.60 21.40 25.45
N SER A 193 18.98 21.01 26.56
CA SER A 193 19.12 21.70 27.84
C SER A 193 20.53 21.51 28.38
#